data_AF-W1DLG0-F1
#
_entry.id   AF-W1DLG0-F1
#
_cell.length_a   1.000
_cell.length_b   1.000
_cell.length_c   1.000
_cell.angle_alpha   90.00
_cell.angle_beta   90.00
_cell.angle_gamma   90.00
#
_symmetry.space_group_name_H-M   'P 1'
#
loop_
_entity.id
_entity.type
_entity.pdbx_description
1 polymer ?
#
loop_
_entity_poly.entity_id
_entity_poly.type
_entity_poly.pdbx_seq_one_letter_code
_entity_poly.pdbx_strand_id
1 'polypeptide(L)'
;MLEKLEVVVNERREEENAAAAEIEERTRKLQQYREMLIADGIDPNELLSTMAAVKAGTKTKRAARPAKYSYVDENGETKTWTGQGRTPAVIKKAMDEQGKSLDDFLI
;
A
#
# COMPACT_ATOMS: atom_id res chain seq x y z
N MET A 1 9.45 5.33 -48.00
CA MET A 1 8.99 4.35 -46.98
C MET A 1 10.16 3.80 -46.16
N LEU A 2 11.34 3.56 -46.75
CA LEU A 2 12.56 3.19 -46.01
C LEU A 2 13.00 4.26 -45.00
N GLU A 3 13.05 5.53 -45.40
CA GLU A 3 13.53 6.64 -44.55
C GLU A 3 12.75 6.77 -43.23
N LYS A 4 11.44 6.50 -43.23
CA LYS A 4 10.61 6.52 -42.02
C LYS A 4 10.94 5.35 -41.07
N LEU A 5 11.33 4.20 -41.63
CA LEU A 5 11.71 3.02 -40.87
C LEU A 5 13.10 3.19 -40.25
N GLU A 6 14.04 3.80 -40.98
CA GLU A 6 15.37 4.14 -40.47
C GLU A 6 15.32 5.15 -39.32
N VAL A 7 14.47 6.18 -39.41
CA VAL A 7 14.24 7.14 -38.32
C VAL A 7 13.73 6.42 -37.07
N VAL A 8 12.68 5.60 -37.19
CA VAL A 8 12.10 4.86 -36.05
C VAL A 8 13.10 3.89 -35.43
N VAL A 9 13.94 3.23 -36.24
CA VAL A 9 14.99 2.32 -35.74
C VAL A 9 16.07 3.09 -34.99
N ASN A 10 16.49 4.26 -35.48
CA ASN A 10 17.47 5.09 -34.80
C ASN A 10 16.93 5.65 -33.48
N GLU A 11 15.69 6.15 -33.47
CA GLU A 11 15.02 6.62 -32.24
C GLU A 11 14.95 5.51 -31.18
N ARG A 12 14.54 4.30 -31.57
CA ARG A 12 14.52 3.12 -30.68
C ARG A 12 15.90 2.79 -30.12
N ARG A 13 16.93 2.86 -30.95
CA ARG A 13 18.31 2.52 -30.58
C ARG A 13 18.91 3.57 -29.65
N GLU A 14 18.58 4.83 -29.85
CA GLU A 14 18.97 5.93 -28.95
C GLU A 14 18.27 5.82 -27.60
N GLU A 15 16.98 5.51 -27.57
CA GLU A 15 16.23 5.25 -26.34
C GLU A 15 16.81 4.05 -25.56
N GLU A 16 17.08 2.93 -26.24
CA GLU A 16 17.69 1.75 -25.61
C GLU A 16 19.10 2.05 -25.08
N ASN A 17 19.91 2.81 -25.81
CA ASN A 17 21.24 3.19 -25.37
C ASN A 17 21.21 4.17 -24.20
N ALA A 18 20.27 5.12 -24.19
CA ALA A 18 20.06 6.02 -23.06
C ALA A 18 19.63 5.24 -21.80
N ALA A 19 18.70 4.29 -21.95
CA ALA A 19 18.27 3.43 -20.85
C ALA A 19 19.42 2.53 -20.35
N ALA A 20 20.24 1.99 -21.25
CA ALA A 20 21.42 1.20 -20.89
C ALA A 20 22.45 2.04 -20.12
N ALA A 21 22.72 3.26 -20.57
CA ALA A 21 23.63 4.18 -19.90
C ALA A 21 23.13 4.56 -18.49
N GLU A 22 21.84 4.81 -18.32
CA GLU A 22 21.25 5.10 -17.01
C GLU A 22 21.38 3.89 -16.05
N ILE A 23 21.15 2.67 -16.55
CA ILE A 23 21.34 1.44 -15.78
C ILE A 23 22.80 1.25 -15.40
N GLU A 24 23.74 1.50 -16.32
CA GLU A 24 25.18 1.41 -16.06
C GLU A 24 25.62 2.42 -14.99
N GLU A 25 25.18 3.68 -15.10
CA GLU A 25 25.47 4.68 -14.06
C GLU A 25 24.90 4.28 -12.71
N ARG A 26 23.67 3.77 -12.67
CA ARG A 26 23.01 3.33 -11.44
C ARG A 26 23.76 2.16 -10.82
N THR A 27 24.14 1.16 -11.62
CA THR A 27 24.89 -0.02 -11.15
C THR A 27 26.29 0.35 -10.68
N ARG A 28 27.00 1.25 -11.39
CA ARG A 28 28.29 1.79 -10.97
C ARG A 28 28.21 2.52 -9.64
N LYS A 29 27.21 3.37 -9.44
CA LYS A 29 26.96 4.05 -8.16
C LYS A 29 26.70 3.03 -7.06
N LEU A 30 25.84 2.03 -7.30
CA LEU A 30 25.55 0.97 -6.32
C LEU A 30 26.79 0.17 -5.92
N GLN A 31 27.67 -0.14 -6.86
CA GLN A 31 28.94 -0.81 -6.58
C GLN A 31 29.86 0.07 -5.72
N GLN A 32 30.00 1.34 -6.06
CA GLN A 32 30.79 2.29 -5.28
C GLN A 32 30.28 2.40 -3.83
N TYR A 33 28.96 2.52 -3.64
CA TYR A 33 28.37 2.54 -2.30
C TYR A 33 28.56 1.22 -1.56
N ARG A 34 28.48 0.09 -2.26
CA ARG A 34 28.74 -1.24 -1.66
C ARG A 34 30.18 -1.33 -1.15
N GLU A 35 31.16 -0.88 -1.92
CA GLU A 35 32.56 -0.88 -1.50
C GLU A 35 32.80 0.06 -0.31
N MET A 36 32.18 1.24 -0.32
CA MET A 36 32.25 2.17 0.81
C MET A 36 31.65 1.58 2.09
N LEU A 37 30.49 0.93 2.02
CA LEU A 37 29.87 0.27 3.18
C LEU A 37 30.80 -0.82 3.75
N ILE A 38 31.40 -1.63 2.88
CA ILE A 38 32.35 -2.68 3.30
C ILE A 38 33.61 -2.07 3.91
N ALA A 39 34.12 -0.95 3.35
CA ALA A 39 35.29 -0.25 3.89
C ALA A 39 35.03 0.31 5.29
N ASP A 40 33.81 0.78 5.56
CA ASP A 40 33.35 1.22 6.88
C ASP A 40 33.01 0.05 7.83
N GLY A 41 33.17 -1.20 7.37
CA GLY A 41 32.92 -2.41 8.15
C GLY A 41 31.44 -2.78 8.30
N ILE A 42 30.56 -2.19 7.48
CA ILE A 42 29.12 -2.43 7.50
C ILE A 42 28.77 -3.44 6.41
N ASP A 43 28.19 -4.58 6.80
CA ASP A 43 27.64 -5.53 5.83
C ASP A 43 26.35 -4.95 5.20
N PRO A 44 26.24 -4.87 3.86
CA PRO A 44 25.04 -4.37 3.19
C PRO A 44 23.76 -5.11 3.58
N ASN A 45 23.85 -6.40 3.88
CA ASN A 45 22.71 -7.24 4.27
C ASN A 45 22.24 -6.96 5.71
N GLU A 46 23.19 -6.66 6.61
CA GLU A 46 22.87 -6.25 7.98
C GLU A 46 22.20 -4.87 7.99
N LEU A 47 22.72 -3.92 7.20
CA LEU A 47 22.08 -2.61 7.02
C LEU A 47 20.65 -2.75 6.48
N LEU A 48 20.44 -3.61 5.48
CA LEU A 48 19.10 -3.85 4.93
C LEU A 48 18.16 -4.46 5.98
N SER A 49 18.66 -5.40 6.78
CA SER A 49 17.90 -6.07 7.84
C SER A 49 17.52 -5.10 8.96
N THR A 50 18.43 -4.22 9.38
CA THR A 50 18.15 -3.19 10.39
C THR A 50 17.14 -2.17 9.87
N MET A 51 17.24 -1.72 8.61
CA MET A 51 16.24 -0.85 7.99
C MET A 51 14.85 -1.51 7.87
N ALA A 52 14.81 -2.80 7.52
CA ALA A 52 13.57 -3.56 7.48
C ALA A 52 12.94 -3.69 8.88
N ALA A 53 13.76 -3.96 9.90
CA ALA A 53 13.32 -4.02 11.29
C ALA A 53 12.81 -2.66 11.81
N VAL A 54 13.44 -1.55 11.43
CA VAL A 54 12.98 -0.18 11.77
C VAL A 54 11.63 0.12 11.11
N LYS A 55 11.41 -0.26 9.84
CA LYS A 55 10.09 -0.15 9.20
C LYS A 55 9.04 -1.06 9.82
N ALA A 56 9.45 -2.23 10.31
CA ALA A 56 8.59 -3.19 10.98
C ALA A 56 8.32 -2.81 12.46
N GLY A 57 8.79 -1.64 12.91
CA GLY A 57 8.53 -1.06 14.23
C GLY A 57 7.06 -1.15 14.62
N THR A 58 6.75 -2.24 15.31
CA THR A 58 5.66 -2.55 16.23
C THR A 58 4.56 -1.49 16.32
N LYS A 59 3.72 -1.38 15.29
CA LYS A 59 2.32 -1.01 15.51
C LYS A 59 1.63 -2.27 15.99
N THR A 60 1.70 -2.56 17.30
CA THR A 60 0.76 -3.48 17.95
C THR A 60 -0.63 -2.96 17.60
N LYS A 61 -1.29 -3.57 16.60
CA LYS A 61 -2.68 -3.30 16.29
C LYS A 61 -3.43 -3.63 17.58
N ARG A 62 -3.87 -2.60 18.30
CA ARG A 62 -4.84 -2.79 19.38
C ARG A 62 -5.96 -3.63 18.80
N ALA A 63 -6.31 -4.72 19.48
CA ALA A 63 -7.43 -5.56 19.07
C ALA A 63 -8.62 -4.64 18.78
N ALA A 64 -9.16 -4.72 17.56
CA ALA A 64 -10.33 -3.94 17.20
C ALA A 64 -11.42 -4.28 18.22
N ARG A 65 -12.01 -3.25 18.84
CA ARG A 65 -13.13 -3.47 19.78
C ARG A 65 -14.20 -4.26 19.02
N PRO A 66 -14.76 -5.34 19.61
CA PRO A 66 -15.76 -6.13 18.92
C PRO A 66 -16.92 -5.23 18.50
N ALA A 67 -17.43 -5.46 17.29
CA ALA A 67 -18.63 -4.77 16.85
C ALA A 67 -19.80 -5.11 17.76
N LYS A 68 -20.62 -4.10 18.07
CA LYS A 68 -21.77 -4.26 18.95
C LYS A 68 -23.06 -4.51 18.16
N TYR A 69 -23.15 -3.93 16.96
CA TYR A 69 -24.34 -4.02 16.11
C TYR A 69 -23.96 -4.48 14.69
N SER A 70 -24.83 -5.26 14.03
CA SER A 70 -24.74 -5.67 12.63
C SER A 70 -25.97 -5.19 11.86
N TYR A 71 -25.78 -4.70 10.64
CA TYR A 71 -26.87 -4.26 9.76
C TYR A 71 -26.54 -4.55 8.29
N VAL A 72 -27.57 -4.71 7.46
CA VAL A 72 -27.42 -4.87 6.01
C VAL A 72 -27.52 -3.51 5.34
N ASP A 73 -26.52 -3.12 4.55
CA ASP A 73 -26.53 -1.83 3.85
C ASP A 73 -27.46 -1.82 2.62
N GLU A 74 -27.60 -0.64 1.99
CA GLU A 74 -28.43 -0.46 0.79
C GLU A 74 -27.92 -1.27 -0.43
N ASN A 75 -26.68 -1.79 -0.37
CA ASN A 75 -26.07 -2.66 -1.37
C ASN A 75 -26.20 -4.16 -1.02
N GLY A 76 -26.86 -4.50 0.09
CA GLY A 76 -27.00 -5.89 0.55
C GLY A 76 -25.80 -6.42 1.34
N GLU A 77 -24.83 -5.58 1.70
CA GLU A 77 -23.65 -6.00 2.45
C GLU A 77 -23.89 -5.95 3.97
N THR A 78 -23.48 -7.01 4.68
CA THR A 78 -23.51 -7.01 6.15
C THR A 78 -22.36 -6.18 6.70
N LYS A 79 -22.68 -5.05 7.34
CA LYS A 79 -21.72 -4.14 7.98
C LYS A 79 -21.92 -4.11 9.48
N THR A 80 -20.82 -3.87 10.18
CA THR A 80 -20.81 -3.88 11.64
C THR A 80 -20.52 -2.49 12.20
N TRP A 81 -21.23 -2.10 13.26
CA TRP A 81 -21.07 -0.83 13.95
C TRP A 81 -20.74 -1.05 15.42
N THR A 82 -19.74 -0.34 15.92
CA THR A 82 -19.27 -0.47 17.31
C THR A 82 -20.13 0.31 18.32
N GLY A 83 -21.17 1.01 17.86
CA GLY A 83 -21.96 1.94 18.69
C GLY A 83 -21.22 3.24 19.02
N GLN A 84 -20.01 3.43 18.48
CA GLN A 84 -19.22 4.64 18.67
C GLN A 84 -19.33 5.54 17.43
N GLY A 85 -19.71 6.81 17.63
CA GLY A 85 -19.84 7.80 16.55
C GLY A 85 -21.26 7.90 15.98
N ARG A 86 -21.37 8.32 14.72
CA ARG A 86 -22.68 8.51 14.06
C ARG A 86 -23.37 7.17 13.80
N THR A 87 -24.65 7.07 14.15
CA THR A 87 -25.50 5.92 13.84
C THR A 87 -25.61 5.73 12.33
N PRO A 88 -25.39 4.52 11.80
CA PRO A 88 -25.58 4.21 10.39
C PRO A 88 -26.98 4.58 9.91
N ALA A 89 -27.07 5.11 8.68
CA ALA A 89 -28.34 5.55 8.10
C ALA A 89 -29.38 4.42 8.05
N VAL A 90 -28.94 3.18 7.85
CA VAL A 90 -29.80 1.99 7.84
C VAL A 90 -30.45 1.76 9.19
N ILE A 91 -29.67 1.77 10.28
CA ILE A 91 -30.18 1.60 11.64
C ILE A 91 -31.12 2.76 11.97
N LYS A 92 -30.74 3.99 11.61
CA LYS A 92 -31.59 5.17 11.82
C LYS A 92 -32.94 5.06 11.11
N LYS A 93 -32.97 4.70 9.82
CA LYS A 93 -34.21 4.48 9.07
C LYS A 93 -35.05 3.36 9.69
N ALA A 94 -34.42 2.26 10.11
CA ALA A 94 -35.14 1.16 10.75
C ALA A 94 -35.76 1.56 12.11
N MET A 95 -35.09 2.42 12.88
CA MET A 95 -35.64 2.95 14.13
C MET A 95 -36.79 3.93 13.86
N ASP A 96 -36.62 4.85 12.89
CA ASP A 96 -37.59 5.91 12.61
C ASP A 96 -38.84 5.39 11.85
N GLU A 97 -38.66 4.46 10.90
CA GLU A 97 -39.74 4.00 9.99
C GLU A 97 -40.36 2.66 10.42
N GLN A 98 -39.55 1.74 10.94
CA GLN A 98 -39.99 0.39 11.30
C GLN A 98 -40.24 0.24 12.81
N GLY A 99 -39.95 1.27 13.60
CA GLY A 99 -40.08 1.26 15.06
C GLY A 99 -39.14 0.24 15.75
N LYS A 100 -38.10 -0.22 15.05
CA LYS A 100 -37.17 -1.21 15.58
C LYS A 100 -36.27 -0.60 16.64
N SER A 101 -35.89 -1.40 17.62
CA SER A 101 -34.97 -0.98 18.66
C SER A 101 -33.51 -1.12 18.17
N LEU A 102 -32.58 -0.42 18.82
CA LEU A 102 -31.15 -0.62 18.54
C LEU A 102 -30.70 -2.04 18.92
N ASP A 103 -31.42 -2.70 19.84
CA ASP A 103 -31.13 -4.05 20.31
C ASP A 103 -31.45 -5.12 19.25
N ASP A 104 -32.33 -4.82 18.29
CA ASP A 104 -32.63 -5.72 17.15
C ASP A 104 -31.42 -5.91 16.23
N PHE A 105 -30.44 -5.00 16.31
CA PHE A 105 -29.20 -5.05 15.53
C PHE A 105 -28.04 -5.57 16.35
N LEU A 106 -28.23 -5.93 17.62
CA LEU A 106 -27.15 -6.40 18.51
C LEU A 106 -26.58 -7.73 17.99
N ILE A 107 -25.25 -7.85 18.01
CA ILE A 107 -24.52 -9.11 17.71
C ILE A 107 -24.28 -9.88 19.01
#